data_AF-A0A9D1VQ89-F1
#
_entry.id   AF-A0A9D1VQ89-F1
#
_cell.length_a   1.000
_cell.length_b   1.000
_cell.length_c   1.000
_cell.angle_alpha   90.00
_cell.angle_beta   90.00
_cell.angle_gamma   90.00
#
_symmetry.space_group_name_H-M   'P 1'
#
loop_
_entity.id
_entity.type
_entity.pdbx_description
1 polymer ?
#
loop_
_entity_poly.entity_id
_entity_poly.type
_entity_poly.pdbx_seq_one_letter_code
_entity_poly.pdbx_strand_id
1 'polypeptide(L)'
;DMSMAARMMAEILFAEGMLASDKVVTVSRADLVGSFVGMSKALVNNAFKDANGGVLFINEAYSLMLGDNDYFGKETMDALIANLDGAKGRLICIAAGSSSEMQQWLEADRRIAARFNKTVAF
;
A
#
# COMPACT_ATOMS: atom_id res chain seq x y z
N ASP A 1 -4.79 -9.38 14.58
CA ASP A 1 -3.73 -8.93 13.67
C ASP A 1 -4.37 -8.49 12.36
N MET A 2 -4.04 -7.29 11.86
CA MET A 2 -4.55 -6.75 10.60
C MET A 2 -4.18 -7.62 9.39
N SER A 3 -3.08 -8.37 9.48
CA SER A 3 -2.68 -9.33 8.45
C SER A 3 -3.72 -10.45 8.25
N MET A 4 -4.37 -10.91 9.33
CA MET A 4 -5.44 -11.91 9.26
C MET A 4 -6.72 -11.32 8.66
N ALA A 5 -7.07 -10.09 9.03
CA ALA A 5 -8.23 -9.40 8.44
C ALA A 5 -8.07 -9.21 6.92
N ALA A 6 -6.85 -8.87 6.47
CA ALA A 6 -6.53 -8.79 5.05
C ALA A 6 -6.68 -10.13 4.31
N ARG A 7 -6.23 -11.23 4.93
CA ARG A 7 -6.40 -12.60 4.36
C ARG A 7 -7.85 -12.99 4.24
N MET A 8 -8.64 -12.82 5.30
CA MET A 8 -10.08 -13.14 5.25
C MET A 8 -10.81 -12.30 4.20
N MET A 9 -10.45 -11.01 4.08
CA MET A 9 -11.02 -10.15 3.04
C MET A 9 -10.64 -10.63 1.64
N ALA A 10 -9.38 -11.04 1.42
CA ALA A 10 -8.93 -11.57 0.13
C ALA A 10 -9.69 -12.85 -0.25
N GLU A 11 -9.82 -13.80 0.69
CA GLU A 11 -10.55 -15.06 0.49
C GLU A 11 -12.01 -14.83 0.13
N ILE A 12 -12.71 -13.94 0.87
CA ILE A 12 -14.12 -13.62 0.60
C ILE A 12 -14.28 -12.97 -0.78
N LEU A 13 -13.47 -11.96 -1.10
CA LEU A 13 -13.59 -11.22 -2.35
C LEU A 13 -13.18 -12.06 -3.58
N PHE A 14 -12.26 -13.01 -3.39
CA PHE A 14 -11.94 -14.01 -4.40
C PHE A 14 -13.10 -14.98 -4.62
N ALA A 15 -13.71 -15.50 -3.54
CA ALA A 15 -14.87 -16.41 -3.62
C ALA A 15 -16.08 -15.76 -4.32
N GLU A 16 -16.29 -14.46 -4.13
CA GLU A 16 -17.31 -13.66 -4.81
C GLU A 16 -16.93 -13.23 -6.24
N GLY A 17 -15.74 -13.62 -6.73
CA GLY A 17 -15.26 -13.29 -8.08
C GLY A 17 -14.86 -11.82 -8.29
N MET A 18 -14.73 -11.04 -7.21
CA MET A 18 -14.30 -9.64 -7.26
C MET A 18 -12.78 -9.50 -7.40
N LEU A 19 -12.03 -10.48 -6.87
CA LEU A 19 -10.59 -10.62 -7.06
C LEU A 19 -10.29 -11.85 -7.92
N ALA A 20 -9.19 -11.80 -8.67
CA ALA A 20 -8.73 -12.93 -9.48
C ALA A 20 -7.91 -13.95 -8.67
N SER A 21 -7.48 -13.58 -7.47
CA SER A 21 -6.74 -14.43 -6.52
C SER A 21 -6.98 -13.95 -5.09
N ASP A 22 -6.96 -14.88 -4.14
CA ASP A 22 -6.95 -14.65 -2.69
C ASP A 22 -5.54 -14.30 -2.15
N LYS A 23 -4.54 -14.15 -3.03
CA LYS A 23 -3.15 -13.85 -2.65
C LYS A 23 -3.06 -12.53 -1.91
N VAL A 24 -2.41 -12.56 -0.75
CA VAL A 24 -2.01 -11.37 0.01
C VAL A 24 -0.50 -11.21 -0.06
N VAL A 25 -0.04 -10.07 -0.58
CA VAL A 25 1.36 -9.66 -0.53
C VAL A 25 1.52 -8.63 0.57
N THR A 26 2.28 -8.98 1.61
CA THR A 26 2.57 -8.10 2.73
C THR A 26 3.92 -7.43 2.51
N VAL A 27 3.97 -6.11 2.65
CA VAL A 27 5.18 -5.29 2.50
C VAL A 27 5.24 -4.22 3.60
N SER A 28 6.44 -3.69 3.81
CA SER A 28 6.76 -2.62 4.75
C SER A 28 7.70 -1.61 4.09
N ARG A 29 8.17 -0.60 4.84
CA ARG A 29 9.22 0.31 4.37
C ARG A 29 10.47 -0.43 3.90
N ALA A 30 10.89 -1.48 4.62
CA ALA A 30 12.09 -2.24 4.28
C ALA A 30 12.02 -2.92 2.90
N ASP A 31 10.80 -3.20 2.43
CA ASP A 31 10.54 -3.84 1.14
C ASP A 31 10.35 -2.84 0.00
N LEU A 32 9.93 -1.60 0.33
CA LEU A 32 9.48 -0.62 -0.66
C LEU A 32 10.42 0.59 -0.82
N VAL A 33 11.28 0.86 0.16
CA VAL A 33 12.21 2.00 0.14
C VAL A 33 13.63 1.51 -0.09
N GLY A 34 14.20 1.91 -1.21
CA GLY A 34 15.57 1.56 -1.58
C GLY A 34 16.62 2.49 -1.00
N SER A 35 17.89 2.19 -1.32
CA SER A 35 19.06 2.95 -0.86
C SER A 35 19.73 3.79 -1.94
N PHE A 36 19.19 3.78 -3.17
CA PHE A 36 19.71 4.55 -4.30
C PHE A 36 18.58 4.96 -5.26
N VAL A 37 18.83 6.01 -6.04
CA VAL A 37 17.85 6.63 -6.94
C VAL A 37 17.29 5.61 -7.92
N GLY A 38 15.97 5.55 -8.06
CA GLY A 38 15.27 4.63 -8.97
C GLY A 38 14.94 3.28 -8.34
N MET A 39 15.58 2.90 -7.23
CA MET A 39 15.35 1.60 -6.59
C MET A 39 13.95 1.52 -5.97
N SER A 40 13.53 2.55 -5.23
CA SER A 40 12.20 2.62 -4.60
C SER A 40 11.09 2.40 -5.62
N LYS A 41 11.18 3.06 -6.78
CA LYS A 41 10.21 2.88 -7.86
C LYS A 41 10.15 1.44 -8.37
N ALA A 42 11.28 0.78 -8.54
CA ALA A 42 11.33 -0.61 -8.98
C ALA A 42 10.73 -1.57 -7.94
N LEU A 43 11.03 -1.36 -6.66
CA LEU A 43 10.50 -2.14 -5.55
C LEU A 43 8.96 -2.04 -5.47
N VAL A 44 8.43 -0.82 -5.52
CA VAL A 44 6.97 -0.59 -5.54
C VAL A 44 6.32 -1.27 -6.75
N ASN A 45 6.87 -1.10 -7.95
CA ASN A 45 6.33 -1.74 -9.15
C ASN A 45 6.28 -3.28 -9.02
N ASN A 46 7.32 -3.88 -8.43
CA ASN A 46 7.36 -5.32 -8.21
C ASN A 46 6.32 -5.78 -7.20
N ALA A 47 6.15 -5.05 -6.08
CA ALA A 47 5.12 -5.36 -5.09
C ALA A 47 3.70 -5.34 -5.71
N PHE A 48 3.40 -4.35 -6.55
CA PHE A 48 2.13 -4.28 -7.28
C PHE A 48 1.96 -5.40 -8.30
N LYS A 49 3.03 -5.76 -9.01
CA LYS A 49 3.01 -6.89 -9.94
C LYS A 49 2.72 -8.20 -9.19
N ASP A 50 3.36 -8.40 -8.05
CA ASP A 50 3.19 -9.61 -7.25
C ASP A 50 1.80 -9.70 -6.61
N ALA A 51 1.20 -8.56 -6.27
CA ALA A 51 -0.14 -8.47 -5.70
C ALA A 51 -1.28 -8.40 -6.75
N ASN A 52 -0.95 -8.38 -8.04
CA ASN A 52 -1.94 -8.21 -9.10
C ASN A 52 -3.03 -9.30 -9.04
N GLY A 53 -4.29 -8.88 -9.06
CA GLY A 53 -5.44 -9.79 -8.92
C GLY A 53 -5.84 -10.09 -7.48
N GLY A 54 -5.04 -9.69 -6.48
CA GLY A 54 -5.27 -9.99 -5.06
C GLY A 54 -5.18 -8.74 -4.16
N VAL A 55 -4.49 -8.88 -3.03
CA VAL A 55 -4.34 -7.82 -2.03
C VAL A 55 -2.86 -7.44 -1.84
N LEU A 56 -2.57 -6.14 -1.89
CA LEU A 56 -1.32 -5.56 -1.40
C LEU A 56 -1.55 -4.97 0.00
N PHE A 57 -0.91 -5.53 1.01
CA PHE A 57 -0.98 -5.05 2.39
C PHE A 57 0.32 -4.34 2.77
N ILE A 58 0.22 -3.03 3.03
CA ILE A 58 1.34 -2.19 3.44
C ILE A 58 1.26 -1.99 4.95
N ASN A 59 2.15 -2.68 5.68
CA ASN A 59 2.28 -2.52 7.11
C ASN A 59 3.05 -1.24 7.45
N GLU A 60 2.63 -0.56 8.52
CA GLU A 60 3.21 0.71 8.99
C GLU A 60 3.37 1.73 7.85
N ALA A 61 2.32 1.92 7.06
CA ALA A 61 2.37 2.71 5.83
C ALA A 61 2.84 4.17 6.03
N TYR A 62 2.57 4.74 7.21
CA TYR A 62 3.07 6.05 7.61
C TYR A 62 4.60 6.15 7.57
N SER A 63 5.31 5.03 7.77
CA SER A 63 6.77 4.97 7.73
C SER A 63 7.35 5.09 6.32
N LEU A 64 6.54 4.99 5.26
CA LEU A 64 7.04 5.12 3.87
C LEU A 64 7.61 6.50 3.55
N MET A 65 7.27 7.53 4.34
CA MET A 65 7.85 8.87 4.21
C MET A 65 8.09 9.47 5.60
N LEU A 66 9.36 9.68 5.96
CA LEU A 66 9.76 10.16 7.30
C LEU A 66 9.93 11.69 7.39
N GLY A 67 9.56 12.43 6.33
CA GLY A 67 9.63 13.88 6.25
C GLY A 67 10.15 14.39 4.90
N ASP A 68 10.26 15.71 4.75
CA ASP A 68 10.57 16.35 3.47
C ASP A 68 11.97 16.01 2.92
N ASN A 69 12.91 15.68 3.79
CA ASN A 69 14.28 15.30 3.42
C ASN A 69 14.43 13.81 3.08
N ASP A 70 13.37 13.00 3.21
CA ASP A 70 13.36 11.59 2.84
C ASP A 70 13.16 11.42 1.32
N TYR A 71 14.24 11.62 0.56
CA TYR A 71 14.21 11.53 -0.91
C TYR A 71 13.68 10.17 -1.41
N PHE A 72 14.14 9.07 -0.80
CA PHE A 72 13.72 7.73 -1.20
C PHE A 72 12.29 7.43 -0.78
N GLY A 73 11.85 7.92 0.38
CA GLY A 73 10.46 7.85 0.78
C GLY A 73 9.54 8.62 -0.16
N LYS A 74 9.93 9.83 -0.57
CA LYS A 74 9.18 10.61 -1.56
C LYS A 74 9.07 9.89 -2.91
N GLU A 75 10.17 9.29 -3.39
CA GLU A 75 10.15 8.45 -4.60
C GLU A 75 9.21 7.24 -4.43
N THR A 76 9.23 6.57 -3.28
CA THR A 76 8.30 5.48 -2.95
C THR A 76 6.85 5.95 -2.98
N MET A 77 6.54 7.11 -2.39
CA MET A 77 5.18 7.67 -2.37
C MET A 77 4.69 8.03 -3.78
N ASP A 78 5.52 8.66 -4.60
CA ASP A 78 5.17 9.01 -5.97
C ASP A 78 4.93 7.74 -6.82
N ALA A 79 5.76 6.72 -6.66
CA ALA A 79 5.57 5.42 -7.32
C ALA A 79 4.30 4.69 -6.83
N LEU A 80 4.01 4.74 -5.53
CA LEU A 80 2.81 4.16 -4.94
C LEU A 80 1.55 4.79 -5.53
N ILE A 81 1.49 6.12 -5.60
CA ILE A 81 0.38 6.88 -6.20
C ILE A 81 0.14 6.47 -7.65
N ALA A 82 1.21 6.42 -8.46
CA ALA A 82 1.11 6.05 -9.87
C ALA A 82 0.58 4.61 -10.05
N ASN A 83 1.02 3.68 -9.22
CA ASN A 83 0.56 2.29 -9.28
C ASN A 83 -0.88 2.11 -8.77
N LEU A 84 -1.30 2.84 -7.73
CA LEU A 84 -2.69 2.83 -7.26
C LEU A 84 -3.65 3.27 -8.35
N ASP A 85 -3.30 4.30 -9.13
CA ASP A 85 -4.11 4.75 -10.27
C ASP A 85 -4.16 3.70 -11.38
N GLY A 86 -3.00 3.14 -11.74
CA GLY A 86 -2.90 2.14 -12.81
C GLY A 86 -3.49 0.77 -12.45
N ALA A 87 -3.59 0.44 -11.16
CA ALA A 87 -4.08 -0.85 -10.66
C ALA A 87 -5.55 -0.82 -10.21
N LYS A 88 -6.24 0.31 -10.39
CA LYS A 88 -7.65 0.45 -10.02
C LYS A 88 -8.51 -0.66 -10.62
N GLY A 89 -9.23 -1.38 -9.75
CA GLY A 89 -10.09 -2.50 -10.14
C GLY A 89 -9.37 -3.83 -10.41
N ARG A 90 -8.03 -3.88 -10.33
CA ARG A 90 -7.24 -5.11 -10.52
C ARG A 90 -6.74 -5.73 -9.21
N LEU A 91 -6.64 -4.95 -8.15
CA LEU A 91 -6.24 -5.41 -6.82
C LEU A 91 -6.85 -4.50 -5.75
N ILE A 92 -6.75 -4.93 -4.50
CA ILE A 92 -7.05 -4.10 -3.33
C ILE A 92 -5.74 -3.75 -2.62
N CYS A 93 -5.55 -2.47 -2.32
CA CYS A 93 -4.43 -2.01 -1.51
C CYS A 93 -4.92 -1.64 -0.11
N ILE A 94 -4.33 -2.22 0.93
CA ILE A 94 -4.63 -1.94 2.33
C ILE A 94 -3.38 -1.31 2.95
N ALA A 95 -3.55 -0.14 3.56
CA ALA A 95 -2.50 0.52 4.35
C ALA A 95 -2.88 0.42 5.83
N ALA A 96 -1.95 -0.05 6.66
CA ALA A 96 -2.16 -0.25 8.09
C ALA A 96 -1.09 0.47 8.92
N GLY A 97 -1.44 0.81 10.16
CA GLY A 97 -0.57 1.51 11.11
C GLY A 97 -1.37 1.97 12.31
N SER A 98 -0.72 2.65 13.27
CA SER A 98 -1.44 3.25 14.40
C SER A 98 -2.35 4.38 13.92
N SER A 99 -3.49 4.59 14.60
CA SER A 99 -4.51 5.55 14.16
C SER A 99 -3.96 6.98 14.02
N SER A 100 -3.14 7.43 14.98
CA SER A 100 -2.55 8.77 14.95
C SER A 100 -1.56 8.96 13.81
N GLU A 101 -0.73 7.94 13.53
CA GLU A 101 0.28 8.02 12.47
C GLU A 101 -0.37 7.92 11.09
N MET A 102 -1.39 7.07 10.94
CA MET A 102 -2.17 6.97 9.71
C MET A 102 -2.92 8.26 9.40
N GLN A 103 -3.46 8.94 10.42
CA GLN A 103 -4.09 10.25 10.24
C GLN A 103 -3.08 11.28 9.72
N GLN A 104 -1.91 11.37 10.36
CA GLN A 104 -0.84 12.28 9.92
C GLN A 104 -0.37 11.96 8.50
N TRP A 105 -0.25 10.67 8.14
CA TRP A 105 0.14 10.24 6.81
C TRP A 105 -0.87 10.65 5.73
N LEU A 106 -2.17 10.55 6.01
CA LEU A 106 -3.22 11.01 5.10
C LEU A 106 -3.25 12.54 4.97
N GLU A 107 -2.97 13.26 6.06
CA GLU A 107 -2.91 14.73 6.08
C GLU A 107 -1.65 15.26 5.35
N ALA A 108 -0.55 14.52 5.38
CA ALA A 108 0.72 14.91 4.76
C ALA A 108 0.65 14.99 3.23
N ASP A 109 -0.16 14.14 2.59
CA ASP A 109 -0.31 14.15 1.13
C ASP A 109 -1.76 13.90 0.70
N ARG A 110 -2.42 14.97 0.21
CA ARG A 110 -3.78 14.91 -0.35
C ARG A 110 -3.92 13.91 -1.49
N ARG A 111 -2.83 13.59 -2.22
CA ARG A 111 -2.84 12.56 -3.26
C ARG A 111 -3.07 11.18 -2.66
N ILE A 112 -2.50 10.89 -1.49
CA ILE A 112 -2.72 9.63 -0.78
C ILE A 112 -4.13 9.58 -0.18
N ALA A 113 -4.56 10.65 0.48
CA ALA A 113 -5.92 10.73 1.04
C ALA A 113 -7.01 10.49 -0.01
N ALA A 114 -6.82 10.98 -1.23
CA ALA A 114 -7.77 10.76 -2.33
C ALA A 114 -7.91 9.29 -2.76
N ARG A 115 -6.93 8.44 -2.44
CA ARG A 115 -6.87 7.03 -2.85
C ARG A 115 -7.22 6.08 -1.71
N PHE A 116 -6.97 6.47 -0.47
CA PHE A 116 -7.38 5.75 0.75
C PHE A 116 -8.62 6.41 1.37
N ASN A 117 -9.76 6.31 0.69
CA ASN A 117 -11.01 6.98 1.10
C ASN A 117 -11.95 6.12 1.98
N LYS A 118 -11.49 4.94 2.38
CA LYS A 118 -12.18 4.04 3.32
C LYS A 118 -11.24 3.75 4.49
N THR A 119 -11.73 4.01 5.69
CA THR A 119 -11.02 3.77 6.94
C THR A 119 -11.83 2.82 7.79
N VAL A 120 -11.17 1.81 8.34
CA VAL A 120 -11.75 0.88 9.32
C VAL A 120 -10.91 1.01 10.58
N ALA A 121 -11.54 1.40 11.68
CA ALA A 121 -10.91 1.48 13.00
C ALA A 121 -11.25 0.23 13.81
N PHE A 122 -10.30 -0.25 14.60
CA PHE A 122 -10.41 -1.41 15.47
C PHE A 122 -10.03 -1.03 16.91
#